data_AF-A0A4R5DMG9-F1
#
_entry.id   AF-A0A4R5DMG9-F1
#
_cell.length_a   1.000
_cell.length_b   1.000
_cell.length_c   1.000
_cell.angle_alpha   90.00
_cell.angle_beta   90.00
_cell.angle_gamma   90.00
#
_symmetry.space_group_name_H-M   'P 1'
#
loop_
_entity.id
_entity.type
_entity.pdbx_description
1 polymer ?
#
loop_
_entity_poly.entity_id
_entity_poly.type
_entity_poly.pdbx_seq_one_letter_code
_entity_poly.pdbx_strand_id
1 'polypeptide(L)'
;MKNKLHLLLTGFGVCLAGISYGQALLTPALRNYALFTSNGAVTNTETSTIKGNLGTNVGSVTGFPGYANSGTTTVSGTINVQNDETLARAADVQTAYNSLITTATDFIVTNPTFGNGQSLGPGTYFLGEAGSVVGTLTLTGSVNDIFIIKIGGALSAAEGSQVVLSGGAVRENVYFNVSGQVSLATGAVFNGNIVSSGAIILESGASLNGRGLTTAGEINLSGNNVDNGLTSLPVRLTSFIVKKGEFKTAELTWTTAAETNSESFQIQRSSNGKIWASIGSVAAKGESNISLSYNFTDGSAAQGTNMYRLKMIDRDETFAYSSIKSIEFAQQSRTVLYPNPTIDKLTLDVEDMNNIQRIQLTNILGASVYNQSKTTASPLSPSVDTKALATGLYLVRVTRTDGSISVSKIVKN
;
A
#
# COMPACT_ATOMS: atom_id res chain seq x y z
N MET A 1 10.18 42.20 -63.13
CA MET A 1 10.77 41.40 -62.04
C MET A 1 9.68 41.12 -61.01
N LYS A 2 9.06 39.94 -61.04
CA LYS A 2 8.03 39.51 -60.09
C LYS A 2 8.66 38.46 -59.17
N ASN A 3 9.05 38.84 -57.95
CA ASN A 3 9.59 37.90 -56.97
C ASN A 3 8.45 37.12 -56.31
N LYS A 4 8.38 35.82 -56.63
CA LYS A 4 7.57 34.83 -55.92
C LYS A 4 8.24 34.51 -54.58
N LEU A 5 7.66 34.96 -53.48
CA LEU A 5 8.03 34.50 -52.13
C LEU A 5 7.39 33.12 -51.91
N HIS A 6 8.21 32.08 -51.88
CA HIS A 6 7.77 30.73 -51.48
C HIS A 6 7.62 30.71 -49.96
N LEU A 7 6.38 30.56 -49.48
CA LEU A 7 6.06 30.31 -48.09
C LEU A 7 6.31 28.81 -47.82
N LEU A 8 7.52 28.47 -47.33
CA LEU A 8 7.79 27.13 -46.79
C LEU A 8 7.12 27.02 -45.42
N LEU A 9 5.98 26.33 -45.39
CA LEU A 9 5.31 25.92 -44.17
C LEU A 9 6.06 24.70 -43.61
N THR A 10 7.15 24.91 -42.87
CA THR A 10 7.80 23.84 -42.10
C THR A 10 6.91 23.51 -40.91
N GLY A 11 6.17 22.40 -41.01
CA GLY A 11 5.42 21.84 -39.89
C GLY A 11 6.36 21.51 -38.74
N PHE A 12 6.31 22.33 -37.68
CA PHE A 12 6.85 21.97 -36.39
C PHE A 12 5.93 20.89 -35.80
N GLY A 13 6.23 19.64 -36.11
CA GLY A 13 5.72 18.51 -35.36
C GLY A 13 6.28 18.64 -33.94
N VAL A 14 5.46 19.13 -33.02
CA VAL A 14 5.74 19.00 -31.59
C VAL A 14 5.66 17.51 -31.28
N CYS A 15 6.80 16.84 -31.38
CA CYS A 15 6.97 15.52 -30.80
C CYS A 15 7.01 15.75 -29.29
N LEU A 16 5.85 15.72 -28.63
CA LEU A 16 5.83 15.38 -27.20
C LEU A 16 6.40 13.96 -27.13
N ALA A 17 7.69 13.87 -26.84
CA ALA A 17 8.28 12.64 -26.36
C ALA A 17 7.59 12.34 -25.02
N GLY A 18 6.51 11.56 -25.07
CA GLY A 18 5.97 10.91 -23.90
C GLY A 18 7.10 10.11 -23.28
N ILE A 19 7.52 10.51 -22.09
CA ILE A 19 8.57 9.82 -21.34
C ILE A 19 8.06 8.41 -21.06
N SER A 20 8.70 7.44 -21.70
CA SER A 20 8.50 6.02 -21.40
C SER A 20 9.21 5.71 -20.09
N TYR A 21 8.47 5.74 -18.97
CA TYR A 21 8.95 5.27 -17.67
C TYR A 21 8.94 3.73 -17.65
N GLY A 22 9.82 3.11 -18.44
CA GLY A 22 9.79 1.66 -18.71
C GLY A 22 10.65 0.79 -17.80
N GLN A 23 11.54 1.35 -16.97
CA GLN A 23 12.31 0.58 -15.99
C GLN A 23 12.42 1.37 -14.68
N ALA A 24 12.09 0.73 -13.56
CA ALA A 24 12.47 1.26 -12.26
C ALA A 24 14.01 1.40 -12.23
N LEU A 25 14.53 2.59 -11.88
CA LEU A 25 15.97 2.89 -11.88
C LEU A 25 16.77 1.96 -10.94
N LEU A 26 16.10 1.35 -9.96
CA LEU A 26 16.64 0.31 -9.09
C LEU A 26 15.75 -0.94 -9.16
N THR A 27 16.37 -2.12 -9.21
CA THR A 27 15.65 -3.40 -9.16
C THR A 27 14.97 -3.58 -7.80
N PRO A 28 13.85 -4.33 -7.69
CA PRO A 28 13.20 -4.59 -6.41
C PRO A 28 14.14 -5.16 -5.35
N ALA A 29 15.02 -6.09 -5.74
CA ALA A 29 15.99 -6.68 -4.85
C ALA A 29 17.05 -5.67 -4.36
N LEU A 30 17.52 -4.78 -5.25
CA LEU A 30 18.46 -3.74 -4.86
C LEU A 30 17.81 -2.69 -3.95
N ARG A 31 16.49 -2.46 -4.08
CA ARG A 31 15.77 -1.55 -3.18
C ARG A 31 15.86 -1.97 -1.71
N ASN A 32 15.97 -3.28 -1.42
CA ASN A 32 16.10 -3.81 -0.06
C ASN A 32 17.38 -3.37 0.66
N TYR A 33 18.40 -2.93 -0.08
CA TYR A 33 19.64 -2.46 0.50
C TYR A 33 19.55 -0.99 0.92
N ALA A 34 20.04 -0.72 2.12
CA ALA A 34 20.38 0.62 2.58
C ALA A 34 21.78 1.00 2.11
N LEU A 35 22.73 0.06 2.21
CA LEU A 35 24.12 0.27 1.84
C LEU A 35 24.65 -0.93 1.07
N PHE A 36 25.27 -0.69 -0.08
CA PHE A 36 25.90 -1.76 -0.85
C PHE A 36 27.11 -1.25 -1.62
N THR A 37 28.21 -2.00 -1.56
CA THR A 37 29.39 -1.78 -2.42
C THR A 37 29.70 -3.03 -3.24
N SER A 38 29.87 -2.85 -4.56
CA SER A 38 30.30 -3.94 -5.45
C SER A 38 31.77 -4.32 -5.22
N ASN A 39 32.61 -3.38 -4.78
CA ASN A 39 34.02 -3.60 -4.53
C ASN A 39 34.58 -2.58 -3.53
N GLY A 40 34.50 -2.89 -2.24
CA GLY A 40 35.03 -2.11 -1.14
C GLY A 40 34.66 -2.70 0.21
N ALA A 41 35.38 -2.28 1.25
CA ALA A 41 35.00 -2.60 2.62
C ALA A 41 33.78 -1.79 3.06
N VAL A 42 33.03 -2.30 4.04
CA VAL A 42 31.99 -1.55 4.75
C VAL A 42 32.39 -1.48 6.21
N THR A 43 32.72 -0.28 6.67
CA THR A 43 33.31 -0.05 7.98
C THR A 43 32.47 0.93 8.77
N ASN A 44 32.25 0.64 10.06
CA ASN A 44 31.56 1.53 10.97
C ASN A 44 32.35 1.68 12.28
N THR A 45 32.65 2.93 12.66
CA THR A 45 33.54 3.24 13.80
C THR A 45 32.81 3.70 15.06
N GLU A 46 31.54 4.09 14.95
CA GLU A 46 30.69 4.56 16.06
C GLU A 46 29.30 3.90 15.98
N THR A 47 28.39 4.18 16.91
CA THR A 47 27.07 3.51 16.93
C THR A 47 26.14 4.05 15.85
N SER A 48 25.83 3.21 14.86
CA SER A 48 24.95 3.57 13.75
C SER A 48 23.61 2.81 13.78
N THR A 49 22.59 3.34 13.10
CA THR A 49 21.30 2.67 12.88
C THR A 49 21.04 2.54 11.39
N ILE A 50 20.98 1.31 10.89
CA ILE A 50 20.78 1.00 9.47
C ILE A 50 19.44 0.29 9.30
N LYS A 51 18.52 0.89 8.55
CA LYS A 51 17.24 0.28 8.18
C LYS A 51 17.28 -0.18 6.73
N GLY A 52 17.37 -1.50 6.56
CA GLY A 52 17.56 -2.18 5.28
C GLY A 52 18.77 -3.10 5.29
N ASN A 53 18.95 -3.83 4.18
CA ASN A 53 20.08 -4.73 3.99
C ASN A 53 21.38 -3.94 3.83
N LEU A 54 22.47 -4.57 4.24
CA LEU A 54 23.83 -4.06 4.07
C LEU A 54 24.65 -5.11 3.33
N GLY A 55 25.56 -4.71 2.44
CA GLY A 55 26.46 -5.70 1.87
C GLY A 55 27.67 -5.21 1.11
N THR A 56 28.56 -6.16 0.88
CA THR A 56 29.73 -6.01 0.02
C THR A 56 29.94 -7.28 -0.80
N ASN A 57 30.17 -7.11 -2.10
CA ASN A 57 30.51 -8.24 -2.97
C ASN A 57 32.00 -8.56 -2.96
N VAL A 58 32.86 -7.56 -2.76
CA VAL A 58 34.31 -7.73 -2.59
C VAL A 58 34.75 -6.77 -1.51
N GLY A 59 35.25 -7.29 -0.38
CA GLY A 59 35.67 -6.49 0.76
C GLY A 59 35.22 -7.07 2.10
N SER A 60 35.70 -6.45 3.18
CA SER A 60 35.38 -6.85 4.54
C SER A 60 34.22 -6.03 5.11
N VAL A 61 33.58 -6.55 6.16
CA VAL A 61 32.59 -5.82 6.97
C VAL A 61 33.10 -5.73 8.40
N THR A 62 33.10 -4.53 8.97
CA THR A 62 33.52 -4.28 10.36
C THR A 62 32.64 -3.20 10.99
N GLY A 63 32.38 -3.31 12.30
CA GLY A 63 31.54 -2.34 13.01
C GLY A 63 30.04 -2.64 13.02
N PHE A 64 29.63 -3.86 12.68
CA PHE A 64 28.21 -4.27 12.59
C PHE A 64 27.93 -5.57 13.35
N PRO A 65 26.65 -5.84 13.74
CA PRO A 65 26.27 -7.08 14.42
C PRO A 65 26.79 -8.34 13.72
N GLY A 66 27.45 -9.21 14.48
CA GLY A 66 28.08 -10.44 13.94
C GLY A 66 29.48 -10.24 13.34
N TYR A 67 30.00 -9.01 13.32
CA TYR A 67 31.35 -8.66 12.85
C TYR A 67 32.17 -7.97 13.94
N ALA A 68 33.49 -7.88 13.75
CA ALA A 68 34.39 -7.25 14.71
C ALA A 68 34.01 -5.79 14.99
N ASN A 69 34.23 -5.32 16.22
CA ASN A 69 33.99 -3.94 16.66
C ASN A 69 32.53 -3.47 16.52
N SER A 70 31.55 -4.39 16.58
CA SER A 70 30.13 -4.10 16.32
C SER A 70 29.49 -3.04 17.22
N GLY A 71 30.00 -2.85 18.45
CA GLY A 71 29.42 -1.92 19.42
C GLY A 71 27.92 -2.16 19.61
N THR A 72 27.14 -1.08 19.62
CA THR A 72 25.67 -1.08 19.70
C THR A 72 24.99 -0.77 18.36
N THR A 73 25.71 -0.87 17.24
CA THR A 73 25.14 -0.62 15.91
C THR A 73 24.01 -1.58 15.60
N THR A 74 22.94 -1.08 14.99
CA THR A 74 21.78 -1.89 14.59
C THR A 74 21.65 -1.94 13.08
N VAL A 75 21.31 -3.12 12.56
CA VAL A 75 20.95 -3.34 11.16
C VAL A 75 19.63 -4.11 11.17
N SER A 76 18.57 -3.54 10.61
CA SER A 76 17.26 -4.19 10.60
C SER A 76 17.10 -5.23 9.49
N GLY A 77 17.92 -5.15 8.45
CA GLY A 77 17.95 -6.11 7.33
C GLY A 77 19.07 -7.14 7.46
N THR A 78 19.29 -7.88 6.38
CA THR A 78 20.38 -8.87 6.30
C THR A 78 21.71 -8.20 5.99
N ILE A 79 22.79 -8.74 6.56
CA ILE A 79 24.16 -8.38 6.17
C ILE A 79 24.68 -9.45 5.22
N ASN A 80 24.90 -9.08 3.96
CA ASN A 80 25.31 -9.99 2.88
C ASN A 80 26.75 -9.71 2.48
N VAL A 81 27.62 -10.72 2.56
CA VAL A 81 29.06 -10.58 2.34
C VAL A 81 29.56 -11.67 1.42
N GLN A 82 30.09 -11.28 0.25
CA GLN A 82 30.78 -12.15 -0.71
C GLN A 82 30.05 -13.48 -1.00
N ASN A 83 28.78 -13.38 -1.39
CA ASN A 83 27.93 -14.51 -1.74
C ASN A 83 27.24 -14.30 -3.11
N ASP A 84 26.49 -15.30 -3.57
CA ASP A 84 25.79 -15.23 -4.86
C ASP A 84 24.79 -14.07 -4.94
N GLU A 85 24.16 -13.71 -3.81
CA GLU A 85 23.28 -12.54 -3.73
C GLU A 85 24.08 -11.25 -3.97
N THR A 86 25.22 -11.07 -3.32
CA THR A 86 26.06 -9.88 -3.52
C THR A 86 26.63 -9.81 -4.93
N LEU A 87 26.90 -10.93 -5.58
CA LEU A 87 27.33 -10.95 -6.98
C LEU A 87 26.22 -10.42 -7.90
N ALA A 88 24.99 -10.85 -7.68
CA ALA A 88 23.83 -10.34 -8.41
C ALA A 88 23.57 -8.85 -8.12
N ARG A 89 23.68 -8.43 -6.85
CA ARG A 89 23.51 -7.02 -6.47
C ARG A 89 24.60 -6.11 -7.04
N ALA A 90 25.82 -6.60 -7.19
CA ALA A 90 26.89 -5.85 -7.84
C ALA A 90 26.57 -5.55 -9.31
N ALA A 91 26.01 -6.53 -10.03
CA ALA A 91 25.51 -6.33 -11.39
C ALA A 91 24.31 -5.37 -11.45
N ASP A 92 23.40 -5.45 -10.48
CA ASP A 92 22.26 -4.53 -10.37
C ASP A 92 22.71 -3.07 -10.13
N VAL A 93 23.69 -2.84 -9.25
CA VAL A 93 24.25 -1.49 -9.00
C VAL A 93 24.95 -0.95 -10.24
N GLN A 94 25.72 -1.78 -10.95
CA GLN A 94 26.36 -1.37 -12.20
C GLN A 94 25.32 -0.98 -13.26
N THR A 95 24.24 -1.74 -13.36
CA THR A 95 23.12 -1.45 -14.27
C THR A 95 22.45 -0.14 -13.89
N ALA A 96 22.13 0.07 -12.61
CA ALA A 96 21.53 1.30 -12.11
C ALA A 96 22.41 2.53 -12.39
N TYR A 97 23.72 2.42 -12.13
CA TYR A 97 24.69 3.48 -12.41
C TYR A 97 24.71 3.85 -13.91
N ASN A 98 24.77 2.85 -14.79
CA ASN A 98 24.76 3.05 -16.24
C ASN A 98 23.45 3.66 -16.74
N SER A 99 22.31 3.22 -16.20
CA SER A 99 20.98 3.78 -16.54
C SER A 99 20.86 5.24 -16.13
N LEU A 100 21.36 5.60 -14.94
CA LEU A 100 21.38 6.99 -14.49
C LEU A 100 22.26 7.85 -15.39
N ILE A 101 23.49 7.42 -15.72
CA ILE A 101 24.37 8.16 -16.63
C ILE A 101 23.71 8.40 -17.99
N THR A 102 23.08 7.38 -18.56
CA THR A 102 22.50 7.42 -19.91
C THR A 102 21.13 8.11 -20.00
N THR A 103 20.48 8.41 -18.86
CA THR A 103 19.22 9.17 -18.84
C THR A 103 19.40 10.54 -19.53
N ALA A 104 18.45 10.99 -20.35
CA ALA A 104 18.59 12.29 -21.03
C ALA A 104 18.72 13.44 -20.02
N THR A 105 19.59 14.40 -20.29
CA THR A 105 19.79 15.58 -19.44
C THR A 105 18.82 16.68 -19.83
N ASP A 106 18.07 17.20 -18.86
CA ASP A 106 17.16 18.33 -19.05
C ASP A 106 17.86 19.66 -18.77
N PHE A 107 18.73 19.69 -17.75
CA PHE A 107 19.37 20.90 -17.25
C PHE A 107 20.88 20.72 -17.12
N ILE A 108 21.65 21.59 -17.77
CA ILE A 108 23.09 21.70 -17.56
C ILE A 108 23.36 22.66 -16.40
N VAL A 109 24.11 22.20 -15.40
CA VAL A 109 24.49 22.96 -14.22
C VAL A 109 25.94 23.43 -14.38
N THR A 110 26.16 24.73 -14.21
CA THR A 110 27.49 25.36 -14.33
C THR A 110 28.04 25.87 -13.01
N ASN A 111 27.19 25.98 -11.98
CA ASN A 111 27.63 26.28 -10.62
C ASN A 111 27.91 24.95 -9.90
N PRO A 112 29.14 24.69 -9.43
CA PRO A 112 29.47 23.43 -8.76
C PRO A 112 28.84 23.32 -7.37
N THR A 113 28.25 24.39 -6.84
CA THR A 113 27.58 24.38 -5.52
C THR A 113 26.07 24.35 -5.67
N PHE A 114 25.46 23.28 -5.16
CA PHE A 114 24.03 23.18 -4.90
C PHE A 114 23.69 23.66 -3.49
N GLY A 115 22.47 24.15 -3.31
CA GLY A 115 21.93 24.54 -2.01
C GLY A 115 21.92 26.05 -1.77
N ASN A 116 22.29 26.51 -0.58
CA ASN A 116 22.17 27.91 -0.15
C ASN A 116 20.75 28.49 -0.34
N GLY A 117 19.72 27.66 -0.09
CA GLY A 117 18.31 28.02 -0.27
C GLY A 117 17.77 27.78 -1.68
N GLN A 118 18.58 27.23 -2.59
CA GLN A 118 18.15 26.83 -3.94
C GLN A 118 17.00 25.83 -3.88
N SER A 119 16.01 26.02 -4.75
CA SER A 119 14.96 25.04 -5.02
C SER A 119 15.07 24.52 -6.45
N LEU A 120 15.07 23.20 -6.62
CA LEU A 120 15.04 22.53 -7.92
C LEU A 120 13.67 21.88 -8.13
N GLY A 121 13.16 21.98 -9.36
CA GLY A 121 12.00 21.22 -9.81
C GLY A 121 12.40 19.83 -10.31
N PRO A 122 11.42 19.02 -10.76
CA PRO A 122 11.73 17.70 -11.34
C PRO A 122 12.57 17.80 -12.60
N GLY A 123 13.37 16.77 -12.83
CA GLY A 123 14.17 16.60 -14.04
C GLY A 123 15.58 16.07 -13.78
N THR A 124 16.34 16.02 -14.87
CA THR A 124 17.72 15.53 -14.89
C THR A 124 18.71 16.68 -14.99
N TYR A 125 19.48 16.90 -13.94
CA TYR A 125 20.52 17.90 -13.80
C TYR A 125 21.90 17.29 -14.02
N PHE A 126 22.76 17.94 -14.80
CA PHE A 126 24.13 17.48 -15.04
C PHE A 126 25.16 18.57 -14.72
N LEU A 127 26.00 18.30 -13.73
CA LEU A 127 27.23 19.04 -13.46
C LEU A 127 28.41 18.19 -13.95
N GLY A 128 29.20 18.73 -14.90
CA GLY A 128 30.29 17.99 -15.55
C GLY A 128 31.58 17.84 -14.72
N GLU A 129 31.59 18.34 -13.49
CA GLU A 129 32.75 18.40 -12.61
C GLU A 129 32.40 17.96 -11.17
N ALA A 130 33.33 18.12 -10.23
CA ALA A 130 33.06 17.88 -8.83
C ALA A 130 32.05 18.90 -8.28
N GLY A 131 31.11 18.42 -7.46
CA GLY A 131 30.03 19.22 -6.91
C GLY A 131 30.07 19.29 -5.39
N SER A 132 29.36 20.27 -4.83
CA SER A 132 29.13 20.37 -3.40
C SER A 132 27.68 20.70 -3.07
N VAL A 133 27.24 20.30 -1.87
CA VAL A 133 25.98 20.77 -1.27
C VAL A 133 26.32 21.61 -0.06
N VAL A 134 25.86 22.86 -0.04
CA VAL A 134 26.10 23.80 1.06
C VAL A 134 24.75 24.36 1.51
N GLY A 135 24.54 24.50 2.82
CA GLY A 135 23.23 24.93 3.36
C GLY A 135 22.10 23.99 2.92
N THR A 136 20.93 24.56 2.61
CA THR A 136 19.75 23.78 2.20
C THR A 136 19.57 23.77 0.68
N LEU A 137 19.46 22.57 0.09
CA LEU A 137 18.95 22.31 -1.25
C LEU A 137 17.53 21.74 -1.14
N THR A 138 16.55 22.41 -1.74
CA THR A 138 15.16 21.94 -1.75
C THR A 138 14.82 21.29 -3.10
N LEU A 139 14.28 20.07 -3.08
CA LEU A 139 13.71 19.40 -4.24
C LEU A 139 12.19 19.46 -4.13
N THR A 140 11.55 20.21 -5.03
CA THR A 140 10.11 20.46 -4.97
C THR A 140 9.39 19.83 -6.15
N GLY A 141 8.41 18.98 -5.86
CA GLY A 141 7.66 18.24 -6.88
C GLY A 141 6.56 17.37 -6.27
N SER A 142 5.84 16.65 -7.12
CA SER A 142 4.80 15.70 -6.75
C SER A 142 5.38 14.33 -6.32
N VAL A 143 4.51 13.44 -5.83
CA VAL A 143 4.88 12.05 -5.48
C VAL A 143 5.38 11.22 -6.68
N ASN A 144 5.02 11.62 -7.90
CA ASN A 144 5.41 10.91 -9.13
C ASN A 144 6.63 11.53 -9.80
N ASP A 145 7.09 12.66 -9.29
CA ASP A 145 8.16 13.43 -9.90
C ASP A 145 9.52 12.81 -9.59
N ILE A 146 10.43 12.84 -10.56
CA ILE A 146 11.77 12.26 -10.48
C ILE A 146 12.82 13.37 -10.55
N PHE A 147 13.85 13.23 -9.72
CA PHE A 147 15.02 14.11 -9.67
C PHE A 147 16.27 13.28 -9.89
N ILE A 148 17.03 13.57 -10.93
CA ILE A 148 18.32 12.91 -11.18
C ILE A 148 19.39 14.01 -11.22
N ILE A 149 20.30 13.98 -10.26
CA ILE A 149 21.40 14.92 -10.15
C ILE A 149 22.69 14.16 -10.45
N LYS A 150 23.26 14.42 -11.63
CA LYS A 150 24.49 13.80 -12.12
C LYS A 150 25.68 14.71 -11.86
N ILE A 151 26.72 14.14 -11.25
CA ILE A 151 27.95 14.84 -10.88
C ILE A 151 29.13 14.12 -11.56
N GLY A 152 29.88 14.84 -12.38
CA GLY A 152 30.99 14.32 -13.18
C GLY A 152 32.28 14.06 -12.40
N GLY A 153 32.34 14.47 -11.13
CA GLY A 153 33.43 14.18 -10.20
C GLY A 153 32.94 13.78 -8.81
N ALA A 154 33.73 14.08 -7.77
CA ALA A 154 33.32 13.86 -6.39
C ALA A 154 32.16 14.77 -5.96
N LEU A 155 31.38 14.35 -4.97
CA LEU A 155 30.33 15.14 -4.34
C LEU A 155 30.62 15.29 -2.83
N SER A 156 30.70 16.53 -2.36
CA SER A 156 30.89 16.82 -0.93
C SER A 156 29.72 17.62 -0.36
N ALA A 157 29.01 17.08 0.63
CA ALA A 157 28.02 17.82 1.39
C ALA A 157 28.70 18.45 2.62
N ALA A 158 28.61 19.77 2.75
CA ALA A 158 29.21 20.52 3.86
C ALA A 158 28.53 20.21 5.21
N GLU A 159 29.20 20.59 6.30
CA GLU A 159 28.69 20.41 7.66
C GLU A 159 27.27 20.98 7.80
N GLY A 160 26.36 20.16 8.36
CA GLY A 160 24.96 20.54 8.57
C GLY A 160 24.14 20.84 7.31
N SER A 161 24.68 20.59 6.11
CA SER A 161 23.95 20.77 4.86
C SER A 161 22.76 19.81 4.74
N GLN A 162 21.72 20.23 4.03
CA GLN A 162 20.47 19.47 3.95
C GLN A 162 19.94 19.39 2.52
N VAL A 163 19.54 18.21 2.10
CA VAL A 163 18.67 18.00 0.93
C VAL A 163 17.26 17.77 1.45
N VAL A 164 16.36 18.72 1.21
CA VAL A 164 14.98 18.71 1.72
C VAL A 164 14.00 18.44 0.58
N LEU A 165 12.93 17.71 0.86
CA LEU A 165 11.85 17.45 -0.10
C LEU A 165 10.63 18.30 0.23
N SER A 166 9.98 18.86 -0.79
CA SER A 166 8.75 19.64 -0.65
C SER A 166 7.75 19.35 -1.78
N GLY A 167 6.51 19.83 -1.63
CA GLY A 167 5.47 19.70 -2.67
C GLY A 167 4.86 18.29 -2.80
N GLY A 168 5.32 17.31 -2.02
CA GLY A 168 4.93 15.91 -2.13
C GLY A 168 6.01 15.01 -2.73
N ALA A 169 7.18 15.55 -3.06
CA ALA A 169 8.33 14.80 -3.55
C ALA A 169 8.73 13.71 -2.55
N VAL A 170 9.12 12.55 -3.07
CA VAL A 170 9.49 11.38 -2.29
C VAL A 170 10.93 10.98 -2.57
N ARG A 171 11.66 10.59 -1.52
CA ARG A 171 13.10 10.26 -1.59
C ARG A 171 13.40 9.08 -2.52
N GLU A 172 12.43 8.19 -2.71
CA GLU A 172 12.52 7.02 -3.61
C GLU A 172 12.69 7.43 -5.07
N ASN A 173 12.30 8.66 -5.43
CA ASN A 173 12.44 9.22 -6.78
C ASN A 173 13.60 10.22 -6.92
N VAL A 174 14.45 10.35 -5.90
CA VAL A 174 15.62 11.24 -5.93
C VAL A 174 16.88 10.42 -6.10
N TYR A 175 17.70 10.76 -7.08
CA TYR A 175 18.93 10.06 -7.42
C TYR A 175 20.10 11.04 -7.53
N PHE A 176 21.16 10.78 -6.78
CA PHE A 176 22.46 11.43 -6.94
C PHE A 176 23.40 10.43 -7.61
N ASN A 177 23.69 10.64 -8.90
CA ASN A 177 24.62 9.82 -9.65
C ASN A 177 25.99 10.50 -9.68
N VAL A 178 27.01 9.88 -9.07
CA VAL A 178 28.29 10.55 -8.81
C VAL A 178 29.44 9.75 -9.40
N SER A 179 30.18 10.36 -10.33
CA SER A 179 31.36 9.76 -10.98
C SER A 179 32.62 9.91 -10.13
N GLY A 180 32.51 9.55 -8.85
CA GLY A 180 33.57 9.76 -7.86
C GLY A 180 33.13 9.43 -6.44
N GLN A 181 33.93 9.84 -5.47
CA GLN A 181 33.62 9.72 -4.05
C GLN A 181 32.45 10.63 -3.66
N VAL A 182 31.63 10.17 -2.73
CA VAL A 182 30.62 10.97 -2.04
C VAL A 182 31.02 11.10 -0.57
N SER A 183 31.05 12.32 -0.04
CA SER A 183 31.33 12.58 1.37
C SER A 183 30.22 13.43 1.96
N LEU A 184 29.53 12.92 2.99
CA LEU A 184 28.57 13.67 3.77
C LEU A 184 29.23 14.07 5.09
N ALA A 185 29.52 15.36 5.24
CA ALA A 185 30.18 15.87 6.43
C ALA A 185 29.28 15.79 7.67
N THR A 186 29.88 16.09 8.81
CA THR A 186 29.22 16.05 10.13
C THR A 186 27.84 16.72 10.11
N GLY A 187 26.82 15.99 10.59
CA GLY A 187 25.44 16.48 10.70
C GLY A 187 24.71 16.76 9.37
N ALA A 188 25.30 16.44 8.21
CA ALA A 188 24.60 16.58 6.93
C ALA A 188 23.40 15.62 6.83
N VAL A 189 22.30 16.06 6.22
CA VAL A 189 21.08 15.25 6.05
C VAL A 189 20.70 15.16 4.59
N PHE A 190 20.76 13.96 4.02
CA PHE A 190 20.41 13.69 2.63
C PHE A 190 19.10 12.92 2.51
N ASN A 191 18.18 13.39 1.67
CA ASN A 191 16.98 12.65 1.26
C ASN A 191 17.13 12.23 -0.21
N GLY A 192 17.38 10.95 -0.47
CA GLY A 192 17.56 10.41 -1.81
C GLY A 192 18.51 9.20 -1.89
N ASN A 193 18.66 8.66 -3.10
CA ASN A 193 19.51 7.51 -3.38
C ASN A 193 20.83 7.96 -4.02
N ILE A 194 21.95 7.67 -3.37
CA ILE A 194 23.30 7.89 -3.89
C ILE A 194 23.70 6.64 -4.67
N VAL A 195 24.09 6.82 -5.93
CA VAL A 195 24.64 5.78 -6.80
C VAL A 195 25.97 6.28 -7.38
N SER A 196 27.08 5.85 -6.78
CA SER A 196 28.42 6.36 -7.10
C SER A 196 29.34 5.32 -7.75
N SER A 197 30.42 5.80 -8.37
CA SER A 197 31.54 4.95 -8.83
C SER A 197 32.75 4.97 -7.91
N GLY A 198 32.69 5.74 -6.82
CA GLY A 198 33.72 5.83 -5.79
C GLY A 198 33.17 5.60 -4.38
N ALA A 199 34.02 5.77 -3.38
CA ALA A 199 33.69 5.55 -1.97
C ALA A 199 32.51 6.43 -1.51
N ILE A 200 31.79 5.96 -0.48
CA ILE A 200 30.73 6.72 0.19
C ILE A 200 31.15 6.88 1.65
N ILE A 201 31.40 8.11 2.07
CA ILE A 201 31.87 8.44 3.42
C ILE A 201 30.78 9.23 4.13
N LEU A 202 30.30 8.69 5.25
CA LEU A 202 29.38 9.37 6.14
C LEU A 202 30.14 9.73 7.43
N GLU A 203 30.45 11.02 7.60
CA GLU A 203 31.11 11.50 8.82
C GLU A 203 30.15 11.52 10.01
N SER A 204 30.66 11.88 11.20
CA SER A 204 29.94 11.78 12.46
C SER A 204 28.53 12.40 12.41
N GLY A 205 27.50 11.61 12.71
CA GLY A 205 26.12 12.10 12.79
C GLY A 205 25.47 12.49 11.46
N ALA A 206 26.12 12.28 10.31
CA ALA A 206 25.46 12.44 9.01
C ALA A 206 24.30 11.44 8.88
N SER A 207 23.23 11.84 8.20
CA SER A 207 22.03 11.02 7.99
C SER A 207 21.71 10.86 6.52
N LEU A 208 21.44 9.62 6.10
CA LEU A 208 21.04 9.29 4.74
C LEU A 208 19.66 8.63 4.74
N ASN A 209 18.65 9.44 4.42
CA ASN A 209 17.28 9.00 4.20
C ASN A 209 17.16 8.54 2.73
N GLY A 210 17.67 7.35 2.47
CA GLY A 210 17.63 6.67 1.19
C GLY A 210 18.73 5.60 1.14
N ARG A 211 19.48 5.54 0.05
CA ARG A 211 20.44 4.44 -0.20
C ARG A 211 21.83 4.97 -0.52
N GLY A 212 22.85 4.24 -0.08
CA GLY A 212 24.23 4.42 -0.51
C GLY A 212 24.69 3.21 -1.30
N LEU A 213 24.72 3.33 -2.63
CA LEU A 213 25.08 2.24 -3.53
C LEU A 213 26.32 2.65 -4.33
N THR A 214 27.36 1.81 -4.36
CA THR A 214 28.56 2.13 -5.14
C THR A 214 29.08 0.96 -5.95
N THR A 215 29.54 1.24 -7.18
CA THR A 215 30.19 0.23 -8.05
C THR A 215 31.63 -0.07 -7.62
N ALA A 216 32.27 0.82 -6.86
CA ALA A 216 33.62 0.63 -6.35
C ALA A 216 33.94 1.64 -5.24
N GLY A 217 34.76 1.22 -4.29
CA GLY A 217 35.16 2.03 -3.13
C GLY A 217 34.47 1.59 -1.85
N GLU A 218 35.10 1.95 -0.74
CA GLU A 218 34.62 1.65 0.59
C GLU A 218 33.37 2.45 0.96
N ILE A 219 32.61 1.93 1.92
CA ILE A 219 31.55 2.65 2.60
C ILE A 219 31.96 2.81 4.06
N ASN A 220 32.18 4.05 4.51
CA ASN A 220 32.59 4.36 5.87
C ASN A 220 31.48 5.08 6.63
N LEU A 221 31.24 4.64 7.86
CA LEU A 221 30.26 5.23 8.77
C LEU A 221 30.88 5.54 10.12
N SER A 222 30.37 6.59 10.75
CA SER A 222 30.64 6.95 12.13
C SER A 222 29.36 7.55 12.72
N GLY A 223 28.56 6.76 13.44
CA GLY A 223 27.47 7.34 14.23
C GLY A 223 26.28 7.80 13.40
N ASN A 224 25.96 7.09 12.32
CA ASN A 224 25.00 7.54 11.31
C ASN A 224 23.63 6.89 11.43
N ASN A 225 22.61 7.56 10.89
CA ASN A 225 21.31 6.96 10.61
C ASN A 225 21.14 6.82 9.09
N VAL A 226 20.94 5.57 8.61
CA VAL A 226 20.67 5.28 7.21
C VAL A 226 19.34 4.55 7.10
N ASP A 227 18.39 5.11 6.35
CA ASP A 227 17.03 4.60 6.22
C ASP A 227 16.62 4.54 4.75
N ASN A 228 16.58 3.34 4.18
CA ASN A 228 16.26 3.12 2.76
C ASN A 228 14.79 3.35 2.41
N GLY A 229 13.98 3.75 3.39
CA GLY A 229 12.55 3.99 3.23
C GLY A 229 11.72 2.75 2.95
N LEU A 230 12.32 1.57 3.09
CA LEU A 230 11.60 0.31 3.15
C LEU A 230 11.33 -0.09 4.60
N THR A 231 10.94 0.89 5.43
CA THR A 231 9.99 0.58 6.49
C THR A 231 8.75 0.06 5.79
N SER A 232 8.67 -1.27 5.55
CA SER A 232 7.55 -2.01 4.96
C SER A 232 6.59 -1.09 4.21
N LEU A 233 6.85 -0.87 2.92
CA LEU A 233 5.79 -0.26 2.13
C LEU A 233 4.70 -1.34 2.10
N PRO A 234 3.51 -1.10 2.67
CA PRO A 234 2.43 -2.07 2.64
C PRO A 234 2.26 -2.64 1.24
N VAL A 235 1.98 -3.93 1.11
CA VAL A 235 1.35 -4.45 -0.10
C VAL A 235 0.30 -3.44 -0.57
N ARG A 236 0.53 -2.85 -1.75
CA ARG A 236 -0.39 -1.86 -2.28
C ARG A 236 -1.46 -2.57 -3.09
N LEU A 237 -2.64 -2.68 -2.50
CA LEU A 237 -3.82 -3.18 -3.19
C LEU A 237 -4.26 -2.17 -4.26
N THR A 238 -4.44 -2.64 -5.49
CA THR A 238 -5.17 -1.89 -6.52
C THR A 238 -6.68 -2.05 -6.32
N SER A 239 -7.11 -3.20 -5.79
CA SER A 239 -8.51 -3.45 -5.48
C SER A 239 -8.69 -4.38 -4.29
N PHE A 240 -9.75 -4.15 -3.52
CA PHE A 240 -10.31 -5.10 -2.55
C PHE A 240 -11.83 -4.98 -2.61
N ILE A 241 -12.49 -6.07 -2.97
CA ILE A 241 -13.92 -6.12 -3.24
C ILE A 241 -14.51 -7.28 -2.44
N VAL A 242 -15.69 -7.04 -1.87
CA VAL A 242 -16.47 -8.06 -1.17
C VAL A 242 -17.88 -8.04 -1.72
N LYS A 243 -18.37 -9.21 -2.12
CA LYS A 243 -19.72 -9.41 -2.68
C LYS A 243 -20.42 -10.55 -1.96
N LYS A 244 -21.76 -10.55 -2.04
CA LYS A 244 -22.57 -11.69 -1.59
C LYS A 244 -22.48 -12.78 -2.64
N GLY A 245 -22.11 -13.99 -2.23
CA GLY A 245 -22.20 -15.20 -3.02
C GLY A 245 -23.51 -15.95 -2.76
N GLU A 246 -23.62 -17.14 -3.34
CA GLU A 246 -24.76 -18.03 -3.11
C GLU A 246 -24.81 -18.54 -1.67
N PHE A 247 -25.98 -19.02 -1.21
CA PHE A 247 -26.13 -19.68 0.09
C PHE A 247 -25.60 -18.91 1.32
N LYS A 248 -25.73 -17.58 1.33
CA LYS A 248 -25.24 -16.69 2.42
C LYS A 248 -23.71 -16.68 2.58
N THR A 249 -22.98 -16.92 1.49
CA THR A 249 -21.51 -16.79 1.49
C THR A 249 -21.07 -15.36 1.16
N ALA A 250 -19.89 -14.97 1.63
CA ALA A 250 -19.22 -13.74 1.20
C ALA A 250 -18.02 -14.09 0.32
N GLU A 251 -17.97 -13.51 -0.86
CA GLU A 251 -16.86 -13.67 -1.80
C GLU A 251 -15.95 -12.44 -1.74
N LEU A 252 -14.70 -12.66 -1.38
CA LEU A 252 -13.68 -11.63 -1.27
C LEU A 252 -12.71 -11.79 -2.43
N THR A 253 -12.42 -10.70 -3.14
CA THR A 253 -11.40 -10.67 -4.18
C THR A 253 -10.51 -9.45 -4.01
N TRP A 254 -9.21 -9.62 -4.25
CA TRP A 254 -8.25 -8.51 -4.21
C TRP A 254 -7.17 -8.68 -5.26
N THR A 255 -6.57 -7.53 -5.61
CA THR A 255 -5.48 -7.45 -6.57
C THR A 255 -4.36 -6.60 -5.99
N THR A 256 -3.13 -7.11 -6.05
CA THR A 256 -1.90 -6.36 -5.73
C THR A 256 -1.37 -5.68 -6.98
N ALA A 257 -0.78 -4.48 -6.84
CA ALA A 257 -0.13 -3.80 -7.97
C ALA A 257 1.19 -4.50 -8.35
N ALA A 258 1.98 -4.74 -7.31
CA ALA A 258 3.25 -5.44 -7.27
C ALA A 258 3.40 -6.00 -5.84
N GLU A 259 4.10 -7.11 -5.70
CA GLU A 259 4.43 -7.76 -4.43
C GLU A 259 5.93 -7.65 -4.22
N THR A 260 6.31 -6.94 -3.16
CA THR A 260 7.68 -6.94 -2.66
C THR A 260 7.61 -7.28 -1.19
N ASN A 261 8.40 -8.26 -0.75
CA ASN A 261 8.48 -8.69 0.64
C ASN A 261 7.17 -9.26 1.23
N SER A 262 6.19 -9.65 0.40
CA SER A 262 4.87 -10.11 0.88
C SER A 262 4.90 -11.59 1.28
N GLU A 263 4.37 -11.91 2.47
CA GLU A 263 4.26 -13.29 2.95
C GLU A 263 2.84 -13.83 2.79
N SER A 264 1.84 -13.15 3.36
CA SER A 264 0.47 -13.65 3.37
C SER A 264 -0.60 -12.58 3.58
N PHE A 265 -1.83 -12.92 3.20
CA PHE A 265 -3.04 -12.14 3.42
C PHE A 265 -3.90 -12.85 4.46
N GLN A 266 -3.94 -12.34 5.69
CA GLN A 266 -4.87 -12.82 6.69
C GLN A 266 -6.22 -12.11 6.54
N ILE A 267 -7.28 -12.87 6.32
CA ILE A 267 -8.64 -12.38 6.14
C ILE A 267 -9.28 -12.23 7.51
N GLN A 268 -9.75 -11.01 7.82
CA GLN A 268 -10.40 -10.71 9.08
C GLN A 268 -11.84 -10.25 8.87
N ARG A 269 -12.74 -10.74 9.74
CA ARG A 269 -14.16 -10.39 9.78
C ARG A 269 -14.54 -9.75 11.10
N SER A 270 -15.44 -8.77 11.05
CA SER A 270 -16.03 -8.12 12.21
C SER A 270 -17.52 -7.86 12.00
N SER A 271 -18.31 -7.96 13.06
CA SER A 271 -19.72 -7.52 13.09
C SER A 271 -19.89 -6.08 13.60
N ASN A 272 -18.84 -5.48 14.17
CA ASN A 272 -18.91 -4.17 14.83
C ASN A 272 -17.78 -3.20 14.44
N GLY A 273 -16.86 -3.61 13.56
CA GLY A 273 -15.71 -2.83 13.11
C GLY A 273 -14.59 -2.64 14.14
N LYS A 274 -14.75 -3.15 15.37
CA LYS A 274 -13.79 -2.99 16.48
C LYS A 274 -13.09 -4.30 16.83
N ILE A 275 -13.84 -5.39 16.90
CA ILE A 275 -13.35 -6.73 17.22
C ILE A 275 -13.24 -7.52 15.93
N TRP A 276 -12.04 -7.96 15.59
CA TRP A 276 -11.74 -8.61 14.32
C TRP A 276 -11.31 -10.06 14.57
N ALA A 277 -12.03 -11.02 13.99
CA ALA A 277 -11.66 -12.43 14.01
C ALA A 277 -10.95 -12.80 12.72
N SER A 278 -9.85 -13.55 12.81
CA SER A 278 -9.20 -14.15 11.65
C SER A 278 -10.03 -15.34 11.16
N ILE A 279 -10.48 -15.30 9.92
CA ILE A 279 -11.33 -16.35 9.31
C ILE A 279 -10.60 -17.18 8.25
N GLY A 280 -9.39 -16.78 7.88
CA GLY A 280 -8.55 -17.51 6.93
C GLY A 280 -7.26 -16.78 6.61
N SER A 281 -6.37 -17.45 5.88
CA SER A 281 -5.17 -16.85 5.32
C SER A 281 -4.93 -17.37 3.91
N VAL A 282 -4.41 -16.53 3.04
CA VAL A 282 -3.97 -16.88 1.68
C VAL A 282 -2.51 -16.46 1.54
N ALA A 283 -1.62 -17.40 1.23
CA ALA A 283 -0.21 -17.11 0.98
C ALA A 283 -0.07 -16.19 -0.24
N ALA A 284 0.88 -15.24 -0.17
CA ALA A 284 1.27 -14.46 -1.33
C ALA A 284 1.93 -15.38 -2.37
N LYS A 285 1.76 -15.07 -3.66
CA LYS A 285 2.35 -15.86 -4.75
C LYS A 285 3.84 -15.57 -4.95
N GLY A 286 4.39 -14.58 -4.25
CA GLY A 286 5.81 -14.26 -4.20
C GLY A 286 6.13 -12.90 -4.82
N GLU A 287 7.43 -12.61 -4.94
CA GLU A 287 7.91 -11.35 -5.52
C GLU A 287 7.37 -11.17 -6.96
N SER A 288 6.69 -10.06 -7.21
CA SER A 288 6.06 -9.80 -8.52
C SER A 288 6.04 -8.31 -8.82
N ASN A 289 6.44 -7.94 -10.04
CA ASN A 289 6.27 -6.59 -10.57
C ASN A 289 5.00 -6.43 -11.41
N ILE A 290 4.16 -7.47 -11.49
CA ILE A 290 2.89 -7.49 -12.20
C ILE A 290 1.73 -7.68 -11.23
N SER A 291 0.55 -7.27 -11.65
CA SER A 291 -0.65 -7.38 -10.82
C SER A 291 -1.07 -8.84 -10.62
N LEU A 292 -1.28 -9.22 -9.37
CA LEU A 292 -1.71 -10.57 -9.01
C LEU A 292 -3.06 -10.52 -8.31
N SER A 293 -3.94 -11.43 -8.70
CA SER A 293 -5.30 -11.54 -8.15
C SER A 293 -5.44 -12.75 -7.24
N TYR A 294 -6.25 -12.55 -6.20
CA TYR A 294 -6.53 -13.51 -5.14
C TYR A 294 -8.02 -13.53 -4.82
N ASN A 295 -8.46 -14.62 -4.20
CA ASN A 295 -9.83 -14.79 -3.75
C ASN A 295 -9.89 -15.56 -2.44
N PHE A 296 -10.99 -15.35 -1.70
CA PHE A 296 -11.34 -16.09 -0.49
C PHE A 296 -12.86 -16.11 -0.34
N THR A 297 -13.42 -17.22 0.13
CA THR A 297 -14.86 -17.35 0.38
C THR A 297 -15.13 -17.58 1.86
N ASP A 298 -15.87 -16.67 2.50
CA ASP A 298 -16.43 -16.89 3.82
C ASP A 298 -17.74 -17.67 3.71
N GLY A 299 -17.67 -18.97 3.98
CA GLY A 299 -18.83 -19.87 3.99
C GLY A 299 -19.76 -19.71 5.19
N SER A 300 -19.42 -18.85 6.15
CA SER A 300 -20.06 -18.77 7.47
C SER A 300 -20.42 -17.34 7.86
N ALA A 301 -20.68 -16.47 6.87
CA ALA A 301 -20.97 -15.07 7.12
C ALA A 301 -22.15 -14.91 8.10
N ALA A 302 -22.00 -14.00 9.07
CA ALA A 302 -23.01 -13.81 10.10
C ALA A 302 -24.26 -13.16 9.51
N GLN A 303 -25.39 -13.26 10.21
CA GLN A 303 -26.56 -12.44 9.88
C GLN A 303 -26.30 -10.97 10.24
N GLY A 304 -26.90 -10.05 9.49
CA GLY A 304 -26.67 -8.61 9.64
C GLY A 304 -25.37 -8.16 8.96
N THR A 305 -24.78 -7.08 9.50
CA THR A 305 -23.57 -6.47 8.94
C THR A 305 -22.34 -7.34 9.15
N ASN A 306 -21.62 -7.61 8.07
CA ASN A 306 -20.31 -8.23 8.06
C ASN A 306 -19.31 -7.25 7.43
N MET A 307 -18.29 -6.89 8.19
CA MET A 307 -17.18 -6.08 7.74
C MET A 307 -15.95 -6.96 7.56
N TYR A 308 -15.23 -6.73 6.47
CA TYR A 308 -14.04 -7.48 6.10
C TYR A 308 -12.87 -6.53 5.86
N ARG A 309 -11.68 -6.99 6.25
CA ARG A 309 -10.40 -6.36 5.90
C ARG A 309 -9.34 -7.44 5.72
N LEU A 310 -8.30 -7.11 4.98
CA LEU A 310 -7.09 -7.91 4.89
C LEU A 310 -6.06 -7.35 5.88
N LYS A 311 -5.42 -8.22 6.65
CA LYS A 311 -4.13 -7.95 7.29
C LYS A 311 -3.07 -8.52 6.36
N MET A 312 -2.34 -7.64 5.70
CA MET A 312 -1.28 -7.96 4.74
C MET A 312 0.00 -8.08 5.56
N ILE A 313 0.60 -9.26 5.57
CA ILE A 313 1.78 -9.61 6.38
C ILE A 313 2.95 -9.75 5.43
N ASP A 314 4.04 -9.07 5.73
CA ASP A 314 5.29 -9.11 5.01
C ASP A 314 6.23 -10.16 5.65
N ARG A 315 7.26 -10.60 4.91
CA ARG A 315 8.21 -11.65 5.37
C ARG A 315 9.09 -11.24 6.55
N ASP A 316 9.12 -9.94 6.85
CA ASP A 316 9.76 -9.37 8.03
C ASP A 316 8.78 -9.24 9.23
N GLU A 317 7.63 -9.92 9.14
CA GLU A 317 6.53 -9.94 10.12
C GLU A 317 5.81 -8.60 10.33
N THR A 318 6.19 -7.56 9.59
CA THR A 318 5.43 -6.30 9.57
C THR A 318 4.09 -6.49 8.87
N PHE A 319 3.15 -5.56 9.11
CA PHE A 319 1.84 -5.69 8.51
C PHE A 319 1.14 -4.35 8.29
N ALA A 320 0.20 -4.38 7.34
CA ALA A 320 -0.70 -3.28 7.05
C ALA A 320 -2.12 -3.79 6.80
N TYR A 321 -3.10 -2.89 6.94
CA TYR A 321 -4.52 -3.21 6.72
C TYR A 321 -5.03 -2.64 5.40
N SER A 322 -5.90 -3.38 4.73
CA SER A 322 -6.71 -2.85 3.62
C SER A 322 -7.75 -1.84 4.11
N SER A 323 -8.38 -1.15 3.17
CA SER A 323 -9.68 -0.52 3.43
C SER A 323 -10.71 -1.56 3.89
N ILE A 324 -11.66 -1.14 4.72
CA ILE A 324 -12.74 -2.01 5.19
C ILE A 324 -13.84 -2.06 4.13
N LYS A 325 -14.35 -3.26 3.85
CA LYS A 325 -15.53 -3.49 3.00
C LYS A 325 -16.63 -4.14 3.80
N SER A 326 -17.86 -3.68 3.62
CA SER A 326 -19.02 -4.17 4.37
C SER A 326 -20.08 -4.73 3.43
N ILE A 327 -20.67 -5.85 3.82
CA ILE A 327 -21.87 -6.41 3.22
C ILE A 327 -22.86 -6.76 4.34
N GLU A 328 -24.15 -6.77 4.01
CA GLU A 328 -25.21 -7.04 4.98
C GLU A 328 -26.07 -8.21 4.55
N PHE A 329 -26.13 -9.28 5.34
CA PHE A 329 -27.06 -10.37 5.13
C PHE A 329 -28.36 -10.06 5.87
N ALA A 330 -29.46 -9.96 5.13
CA ALA A 330 -30.77 -9.74 5.73
C ALA A 330 -31.03 -10.82 6.80
N GLN A 331 -31.46 -10.39 7.98
CA GLN A 331 -31.99 -11.32 8.96
C GLN A 331 -33.24 -11.95 8.36
N GLN A 332 -33.22 -13.26 8.15
CA GLN A 332 -34.45 -14.00 7.87
C GLN A 332 -35.14 -14.18 9.21
N SER A 333 -35.89 -13.16 9.65
CA SER A 333 -36.66 -13.25 10.87
C SER A 333 -37.68 -14.38 10.73
N ARG A 334 -37.62 -15.35 11.63
CA ARG A 334 -38.53 -16.49 11.65
C ARG A 334 -39.97 -15.99 11.91
N THR A 335 -40.92 -16.36 11.05
CA THR A 335 -42.37 -16.22 11.28
C THR A 335 -42.98 -17.60 11.17
N VAL A 336 -43.42 -18.18 12.29
CA VAL A 336 -44.17 -19.44 12.31
C VAL A 336 -45.61 -19.14 12.71
N LEU A 337 -46.56 -19.75 12.02
CA LEU A 337 -47.98 -19.60 12.29
C LEU A 337 -48.57 -20.96 12.68
N TYR A 338 -49.25 -21.03 13.81
CA TYR A 338 -49.88 -22.27 14.26
C TYR A 338 -51.14 -22.03 15.09
N PRO A 339 -52.09 -22.99 15.11
CA PRO A 339 -52.12 -24.18 14.26
C PRO A 339 -52.46 -23.82 12.80
N ASN A 340 -51.97 -24.64 11.86
CA ASN A 340 -52.38 -24.61 10.46
C ASN A 340 -52.66 -26.05 10.01
N PRO A 341 -53.93 -26.44 9.77
CA PRO A 341 -55.13 -25.61 9.74
C PRO A 341 -55.55 -24.99 11.08
N THR A 342 -56.15 -23.80 11.06
CA THR A 342 -56.70 -23.09 12.24
C THR A 342 -58.23 -23.23 12.33
N ILE A 343 -58.78 -23.18 13.55
CA ILE A 343 -60.22 -23.15 13.82
C ILE A 343 -60.59 -21.78 14.42
N ASP A 344 -60.32 -21.55 15.71
CA ASP A 344 -60.76 -20.32 16.38
C ASP A 344 -59.67 -19.24 16.46
N LYS A 345 -58.40 -19.64 16.46
CA LYS A 345 -57.30 -18.73 16.77
C LYS A 345 -56.02 -19.15 16.06
N LEU A 346 -55.35 -18.19 15.43
CA LEU A 346 -54.03 -18.34 14.84
C LEU A 346 -52.99 -17.63 15.71
N THR A 347 -51.91 -18.32 16.07
CA THR A 347 -50.81 -17.79 16.88
C THR A 347 -49.62 -17.45 15.99
N LEU A 348 -49.03 -16.28 16.20
CA LEU A 348 -47.75 -15.86 15.61
C LEU A 348 -46.61 -16.21 16.58
N ASP A 349 -45.69 -17.04 16.15
CA ASP A 349 -44.40 -17.24 16.79
C ASP A 349 -43.32 -16.53 15.96
N VAL A 350 -42.83 -15.44 16.53
CA VAL A 350 -41.82 -14.54 15.97
C VAL A 350 -40.81 -14.22 17.06
N GLU A 351 -39.56 -13.99 16.67
CA GLU A 351 -38.44 -13.76 17.62
C GLU A 351 -38.68 -12.55 18.53
N ASP A 352 -39.26 -11.48 18.01
CA ASP A 352 -39.59 -10.28 18.79
C ASP A 352 -40.86 -9.61 18.24
N MET A 353 -41.94 -9.65 19.04
CA MET A 353 -43.21 -9.00 18.73
C MET A 353 -43.09 -7.47 18.62
N ASN A 354 -42.06 -6.86 19.22
CA ASN A 354 -41.86 -5.43 19.13
C ASN A 354 -41.43 -4.96 17.74
N ASN A 355 -40.78 -5.83 16.97
CA ASN A 355 -40.32 -5.57 15.62
C ASN A 355 -41.42 -5.73 14.57
N ILE A 356 -42.65 -6.10 14.96
CA ILE A 356 -43.79 -6.18 14.06
C ILE A 356 -44.52 -4.84 14.04
N GLN A 357 -44.70 -4.29 12.83
CA GLN A 357 -45.46 -3.07 12.59
C GLN A 357 -46.92 -3.37 12.23
N ARG A 358 -47.19 -4.44 11.48
CA ARG A 358 -48.55 -4.76 11.01
C ARG A 358 -48.73 -6.25 10.75
N ILE A 359 -49.91 -6.76 11.09
CA ILE A 359 -50.40 -8.10 10.75
C ILE A 359 -51.66 -7.95 9.91
N GLN A 360 -51.68 -8.55 8.73
CA GLN A 360 -52.81 -8.51 7.80
C GLN A 360 -53.15 -9.92 7.32
N LEU A 361 -54.43 -10.29 7.32
CA LEU A 361 -54.93 -11.49 6.65
C LEU A 361 -55.74 -11.08 5.43
N THR A 362 -55.46 -11.72 4.30
CA THR A 362 -56.24 -11.57 3.06
C THR A 362 -56.76 -12.92 2.60
N ASN A 363 -57.97 -12.94 2.04
CA ASN A 363 -58.44 -14.12 1.31
C ASN A 363 -57.70 -14.26 -0.04
N ILE A 364 -57.97 -15.34 -0.79
CA ILE A 364 -57.35 -15.58 -2.10
C ILE A 364 -57.70 -14.54 -3.18
N LEU A 365 -58.79 -13.78 -2.99
CA LEU A 365 -59.19 -12.69 -3.88
C LEU A 365 -58.51 -11.36 -3.51
N GLY A 366 -57.62 -11.36 -2.51
CA GLY A 366 -56.91 -10.17 -2.04
C GLY A 366 -57.71 -9.28 -1.10
N ALA A 367 -58.94 -9.65 -0.73
CA ALA A 367 -59.74 -8.87 0.22
C ALA A 367 -59.17 -9.04 1.64
N SER A 368 -58.93 -7.90 2.32
CA SER A 368 -58.41 -7.86 3.68
C SER A 368 -59.52 -8.24 4.68
N VAL A 369 -59.34 -9.34 5.40
CA VAL A 369 -60.29 -9.84 6.40
C VAL A 369 -59.86 -9.58 7.84
N TYR A 370 -58.57 -9.30 8.06
CA TYR A 370 -58.01 -8.83 9.32
C TYR A 370 -56.88 -7.86 9.02
N ASN A 371 -56.79 -6.77 9.78
CA ASN A 371 -55.69 -5.82 9.66
C ASN A 371 -55.48 -5.12 11.01
N GLN A 372 -54.32 -5.33 11.62
CA GLN A 372 -53.92 -4.68 12.85
C GLN A 372 -52.54 -4.05 12.67
N SER A 373 -52.44 -2.75 12.95
CA SER A 373 -51.17 -2.02 12.95
C SER A 373 -50.79 -1.67 14.39
N LYS A 374 -49.50 -1.74 14.70
CA LYS A 374 -48.95 -1.38 16.00
C LYS A 374 -49.08 0.14 16.20
N THR A 375 -49.68 0.54 17.31
CA THR A 375 -49.68 1.94 17.76
C THR A 375 -49.25 2.02 19.22
N THR A 376 -48.89 3.20 19.70
CA THR A 376 -48.52 3.42 21.11
C THR A 376 -49.66 3.11 22.09
N ALA A 377 -50.92 3.26 21.64
CA ALA A 377 -52.11 2.96 22.42
C ALA A 377 -52.61 1.51 22.28
N SER A 378 -52.13 0.76 21.28
CA SER A 378 -52.56 -0.62 21.01
C SER A 378 -51.37 -1.48 20.54
N PRO A 379 -50.69 -2.22 21.45
CA PRO A 379 -49.69 -3.19 21.05
C PRO A 379 -50.33 -4.33 20.22
N LEU A 380 -49.52 -4.96 19.37
CA LEU A 380 -49.98 -6.13 18.60
C LEU A 380 -50.11 -7.35 19.52
N SER A 381 -51.19 -8.10 19.32
CA SER A 381 -51.35 -9.42 19.96
C SER A 381 -50.55 -10.47 19.19
N PRO A 382 -49.89 -11.43 19.86
CA PRO A 382 -49.24 -12.58 19.20
C PRO A 382 -50.28 -13.57 18.66
N SER A 383 -51.54 -13.17 18.55
CA SER A 383 -52.61 -14.03 18.06
C SER A 383 -53.72 -13.25 17.35
N VAL A 384 -54.33 -13.92 16.39
CA VAL A 384 -55.43 -13.42 15.57
C VAL A 384 -56.65 -14.32 15.82
N ASP A 385 -57.78 -13.72 16.18
CA ASP A 385 -59.07 -14.43 16.23
C ASP A 385 -59.53 -14.75 14.81
N THR A 386 -59.70 -16.03 14.51
CA THR A 386 -60.12 -16.53 13.21
C THR A 386 -61.54 -17.09 13.22
N LYS A 387 -62.26 -17.05 14.36
CA LYS A 387 -63.57 -17.69 14.53
C LYS A 387 -64.62 -17.18 13.55
N ALA A 388 -64.59 -15.88 13.24
CA ALA A 388 -65.52 -15.23 12.32
C ALA A 388 -65.15 -15.38 10.83
N LEU A 389 -64.01 -16.00 10.51
CA LEU A 389 -63.57 -16.20 9.14
C LEU A 389 -64.22 -17.45 8.54
N ALA A 390 -64.69 -17.33 7.30
CA ALA A 390 -65.20 -18.48 6.54
C ALA A 390 -64.09 -19.52 6.29
N THR A 391 -64.46 -20.80 6.25
CA THR A 391 -63.58 -21.90 5.85
C THR A 391 -62.94 -21.59 4.49
N GLY A 392 -61.61 -21.76 4.39
CA GLY A 392 -60.90 -21.46 3.16
C GLY A 392 -59.42 -21.12 3.36
N LEU A 393 -58.81 -20.65 2.28
CA LEU A 393 -57.39 -20.33 2.25
C LEU A 393 -57.15 -18.83 2.46
N TYR A 394 -56.17 -18.52 3.32
CA TYR A 394 -55.78 -17.15 3.63
C TYR A 394 -54.26 -16.96 3.52
N LEU A 395 -53.86 -15.73 3.20
CA LEU A 395 -52.48 -15.28 3.26
C LEU A 395 -52.34 -14.35 4.46
N VAL A 396 -51.36 -14.64 5.31
CA VAL A 396 -50.99 -13.82 6.45
C VAL A 396 -49.74 -13.05 6.07
N ARG A 397 -49.85 -11.73 6.03
CA ARG A 397 -48.75 -10.79 5.77
C ARG A 397 -48.34 -10.15 7.09
N VAL A 398 -47.07 -10.30 7.43
CA VAL A 398 -46.46 -9.67 8.61
C VAL A 398 -45.44 -8.64 8.12
N THR A 399 -45.69 -7.36 8.40
CA THR A 399 -44.79 -6.24 8.09
C THR A 399 -44.02 -5.86 9.34
N ARG A 400 -42.70 -5.75 9.23
CA ARG A 400 -41.79 -5.37 10.32
C ARG A 400 -41.48 -3.88 10.31
N THR A 401 -40.91 -3.39 11.40
CA THR A 401 -40.51 -1.98 11.58
C THR A 401 -39.44 -1.52 10.61
N ASP A 402 -38.61 -2.44 10.09
CA ASP A 402 -37.62 -2.19 9.03
C ASP A 402 -38.22 -2.20 7.61
N GLY A 403 -39.54 -2.41 7.49
CA GLY A 403 -40.26 -2.48 6.22
C GLY A 403 -40.26 -3.87 5.56
N SER A 404 -39.52 -4.85 6.10
CA SER A 404 -39.51 -6.20 5.56
C SER A 404 -40.86 -6.89 5.75
N ILE A 405 -41.22 -7.76 4.79
CA ILE A 405 -42.52 -8.44 4.76
C ILE A 405 -42.31 -9.94 4.66
N SER A 406 -42.91 -10.70 5.57
CA SER A 406 -43.07 -12.15 5.44
C SER A 406 -44.51 -12.52 5.13
N VAL A 407 -44.72 -13.45 4.19
CA VAL A 407 -46.04 -13.96 3.82
C VAL A 407 -46.11 -15.45 4.11
N SER A 408 -47.16 -15.88 4.78
CA SER A 408 -47.40 -17.28 5.12
C SER A 408 -48.82 -17.67 4.72
N LYS A 409 -48.98 -18.89 4.21
CA LYS A 409 -50.27 -19.44 3.79
C LYS A 409 -50.88 -20.25 4.93
N ILE A 410 -52.15 -19.99 5.26
CA ILE A 410 -52.88 -20.72 6.29
C ILE A 410 -54.23 -21.22 5.76
N VAL A 411 -54.68 -22.36 6.29
CA VAL A 411 -55.98 -22.97 6.01
C VAL A 411 -56.87 -22.74 7.23
N LYS A 412 -58.06 -22.17 7.03
CA LYS A 412 -59.12 -22.09 8.04
C LYS A 412 -60.10 -23.23 7.78
N ASN A 413 -60.32 -24.08 8.78
CA ASN A 413 -61.32 -25.15 8.75
C ASN A 413 -62.67 -24.68 9.27
#